data_AF-A0A970R2T6-F1
#
_entry.id   AF-A0A970R2T6-F1
#
_cell.length_a   1.000
_cell.length_b   1.000
_cell.length_c   1.000
_cell.angle_alpha   90.00
_cell.angle_beta   90.00
_cell.angle_gamma   90.00
#
_symmetry.space_group_name_H-M   'P 1'
#
loop_
_entity.id
_entity.type
_entity.pdbx_description
1 polymer ?
#
loop_
_entity_poly.entity_id
_entity_poly.type
_entity_poly.pdbx_seq_one_letter_code
_entity_poly.pdbx_strand_id
1 'polypeptide(L)'
;MKNKKNEYLSEGIRDVELAAEQEEIKSRKLKYGNLATIFTLIFIIAVIVVNIFIGYLTDRFVLEVDMTKERLFEISEDTKDVISALDDQITITVLAEETTYRDSTELLGNIYETLQRYQTLGGGKINVQYINPNINPKVVEKYNALGNISSNDIIVESDKRFKKLSPTNLYSSKTDEQTGTQFYVGLRAEQRLTSALLFVTSEEIAKAAYIRGHNENYSIDELDTLLNYANYDVSNIILAQEEIPDDVTLLIIDAPTRDFTEEEINKLDAYFDRGGDAIITMTPNKSDKLERLNLLFEEWGIRYKDEIIFDNSHSTFIPYYVFTNCKLFDGITSNLNLKNNFVMIPGSLCIELTGTQVGSNTVTVLMESYDTSYAKNNEGGISGYDQTAEDAVGPFGMTVLSERLVADKNLNYTRSTVLFTSTGMISRSVLKESAFMNRDYMGAAINYISEYTEGILIPDKEFASATLTIQRYQSRIVLWVIVLGIPALIIALSIVVWARRRHL
;
A
#
# COMPACT_ATOMS: atom_id res chain seq x y z
N MET A 1 64.02 -82.87 -6.48
CA MET A 1 64.02 -81.50 -7.07
C MET A 1 62.98 -81.30 -8.20
N LYS A 2 61.76 -81.85 -8.10
CA LYS A 2 60.69 -81.63 -9.11
C LYS A 2 59.46 -80.84 -8.61
N ASN A 3 59.35 -80.53 -7.32
CA ASN A 3 58.18 -79.81 -6.78
C ASN A 3 58.29 -78.28 -6.77
N LYS A 4 59.47 -77.68 -6.82
CA LYS A 4 59.58 -76.21 -6.78
C LYS A 4 59.22 -75.51 -8.10
N LYS A 5 59.26 -76.19 -9.25
CA LYS A 5 59.08 -75.53 -10.57
C LYS A 5 57.60 -75.27 -10.92
N ASN A 6 56.66 -76.03 -10.36
CA ASN A 6 55.23 -75.86 -10.63
C ASN A 6 54.57 -74.83 -9.71
N GLU A 7 55.16 -74.55 -8.55
CA GLU A 7 54.64 -73.57 -7.59
C GLU A 7 54.84 -72.13 -8.12
N TYR A 8 56.04 -71.81 -8.61
CA TYR A 8 56.35 -70.51 -9.23
C TYR A 8 55.57 -70.21 -10.51
N LEU A 9 55.18 -71.23 -11.28
CA LEU A 9 54.35 -71.03 -12.48
C LEU A 9 52.89 -70.72 -12.12
N SER A 10 52.38 -71.27 -11.01
CA SER A 10 51.02 -71.02 -10.55
C SER A 10 50.86 -69.67 -9.84
N GLU A 11 51.87 -69.21 -9.11
CA GLU A 11 51.89 -67.88 -8.49
C GLU A 11 51.98 -66.77 -9.55
N GLY A 12 52.90 -66.90 -10.52
CA GLY A 12 53.07 -65.89 -11.57
C GLY A 12 51.87 -65.72 -12.51
N ILE A 13 51.07 -66.77 -12.74
CA ILE A 13 49.83 -66.66 -13.54
C ILE A 13 48.73 -65.96 -12.72
N ARG A 14 48.64 -66.26 -11.42
CA ARG A 14 47.62 -65.70 -10.53
C ARG A 14 47.85 -64.21 -10.26
N ASP A 15 49.12 -63.78 -10.19
CA ASP A 15 49.48 -62.37 -10.01
C ASP A 15 49.21 -61.51 -11.26
N VAL A 16 49.36 -62.08 -12.46
CA VAL A 16 49.03 -61.40 -13.73
C VAL A 16 47.52 -61.25 -13.91
N GLU A 17 46.75 -62.27 -13.51
CA GLU A 17 45.28 -62.26 -13.58
C GLU A 17 44.68 -61.27 -12.57
N LEU A 18 45.23 -61.22 -11.34
CA LEU A 18 44.87 -60.22 -10.33
C LEU A 18 45.24 -58.79 -10.74
N ALA A 19 46.39 -58.59 -11.41
CA ALA A 19 46.79 -57.28 -11.92
C ALA A 19 45.87 -56.80 -13.05
N ALA A 20 45.49 -57.69 -13.98
CA ALA A 20 44.56 -57.38 -15.06
C ALA A 20 43.15 -57.06 -14.55
N GLU A 21 42.66 -57.80 -13.56
CA GLU A 21 41.36 -57.56 -12.92
C GLU A 21 41.35 -56.23 -12.15
N GLN A 22 42.45 -55.89 -11.45
CA GLN A 22 42.60 -54.59 -10.78
C GLN A 22 42.69 -53.42 -11.76
N GLU A 23 43.33 -53.60 -12.92
CA GLU A 23 43.42 -52.58 -13.97
C GLU A 23 42.08 -52.37 -14.68
N GLU A 24 41.31 -53.45 -14.91
CA GLU A 24 39.95 -53.38 -15.46
C GLU A 24 38.97 -52.71 -14.48
N ILE A 25 39.06 -53.02 -13.18
CA ILE A 25 38.28 -52.36 -12.12
C ILE A 25 38.66 -50.87 -11.99
N LYS A 26 39.95 -50.51 -12.10
CA LYS A 26 40.40 -49.12 -12.13
C LYS A 26 39.86 -48.38 -13.36
N SER A 27 39.90 -48.99 -14.54
CA SER A 27 39.41 -48.39 -15.79
C SER A 27 37.88 -48.21 -15.79
N ARG A 28 37.13 -49.12 -15.16
CA ARG A 28 35.68 -48.99 -14.95
C ARG A 28 35.37 -47.90 -13.92
N LYS A 29 36.05 -47.85 -12.77
CA LYS A 29 35.88 -46.77 -11.77
C LYS A 29 36.23 -45.38 -12.32
N LEU A 30 37.26 -45.28 -13.19
CA LEU A 30 37.65 -44.05 -13.87
C LEU A 30 36.60 -43.58 -14.91
N LYS A 31 35.88 -44.49 -15.57
CA LYS A 31 34.81 -44.12 -16.52
C LYS A 31 33.53 -43.61 -15.84
N TYR A 32 33.23 -44.04 -14.62
CA TYR A 32 32.03 -43.61 -13.87
C TYR A 32 32.22 -42.34 -13.03
N GLY A 33 33.45 -42.03 -12.63
CA GLY A 33 33.79 -40.75 -11.98
C GLY A 33 33.57 -39.56 -12.92
N ASN A 34 33.97 -39.69 -14.19
CA ASN A 34 33.83 -38.60 -15.18
C ASN A 34 32.37 -38.25 -15.49
N LEU A 35 31.45 -39.23 -15.49
CA LEU A 35 30.02 -38.96 -15.73
C LEU A 35 29.36 -38.22 -14.57
N ALA A 36 29.69 -38.56 -13.32
CA ALA A 36 29.16 -37.84 -12.15
C ALA A 36 29.62 -36.38 -12.14
N THR A 37 30.90 -36.14 -12.49
CA THR A 37 31.46 -34.79 -12.65
C THR A 37 30.80 -34.02 -13.80
N ILE A 38 30.47 -34.69 -14.91
CA ILE A 38 29.72 -34.07 -16.02
C ILE A 38 28.31 -33.70 -15.58
N PHE A 39 27.62 -34.57 -14.82
CA PHE A 39 26.27 -34.28 -14.33
C PHE A 39 26.23 -33.17 -13.28
N THR A 40 27.18 -33.12 -12.34
CA THR A 40 27.29 -31.99 -11.40
C THR A 40 27.63 -30.71 -12.13
N LEU A 41 28.48 -30.75 -13.15
CA LEU A 41 28.78 -29.59 -13.99
C LEU A 41 27.56 -29.10 -14.76
N ILE A 42 26.78 -30.01 -15.37
CA ILE A 42 25.52 -29.69 -16.06
C ILE A 42 24.50 -29.12 -15.06
N PHE A 43 24.41 -29.67 -13.85
CA PHE A 43 23.51 -29.16 -12.82
C PHE A 43 23.90 -27.75 -12.36
N ILE A 44 25.20 -27.50 -12.15
CA ILE A 44 25.70 -26.16 -11.83
C ILE A 44 25.40 -25.20 -12.98
N ILE A 45 25.61 -25.60 -14.23
CA ILE A 45 25.26 -24.79 -15.41
C ILE A 45 23.75 -24.55 -15.46
N ALA A 46 22.91 -25.54 -15.17
CA ALA A 46 21.45 -25.40 -15.15
C ALA A 46 21.00 -24.46 -14.03
N VAL A 47 21.58 -24.54 -12.83
CA VAL A 47 21.33 -23.59 -11.74
C VAL A 47 21.76 -22.18 -12.15
N ILE A 48 22.92 -22.03 -12.77
CA ILE A 48 23.38 -20.73 -13.29
C ILE A 48 22.45 -20.21 -14.37
N VAL A 49 22.00 -21.04 -15.32
CA VAL A 49 21.07 -20.66 -16.39
C VAL A 49 19.70 -20.33 -15.82
N VAL A 50 19.19 -21.06 -14.82
CA VAL A 50 17.95 -20.72 -14.13
C VAL A 50 18.11 -19.42 -13.36
N ASN A 51 19.25 -19.18 -12.70
CA ASN A 51 19.50 -17.95 -11.98
C ASN A 51 19.66 -16.75 -12.94
N ILE A 52 20.29 -16.96 -14.09
CA ILE A 52 20.38 -15.98 -15.19
C ILE A 52 19.01 -15.81 -15.84
N PHE A 53 18.20 -16.85 -15.98
CA PHE A 53 16.87 -16.77 -16.59
C PHE A 53 15.86 -16.11 -15.65
N ILE A 54 15.97 -16.34 -14.33
CA ILE A 54 15.25 -15.58 -13.30
C ILE A 54 15.73 -14.12 -13.36
N GLY A 55 17.04 -13.86 -13.37
CA GLY A 55 17.59 -12.52 -13.57
C GLY A 55 17.09 -11.87 -14.86
N TYR A 56 17.04 -12.61 -15.97
CA TYR A 56 16.58 -12.17 -17.28
C TYR A 56 15.07 -11.95 -17.34
N LEU A 57 14.28 -12.74 -16.60
CA LEU A 57 12.84 -12.52 -16.42
C LEU A 57 12.62 -11.26 -15.58
N THR A 58 13.40 -11.05 -14.53
CA THR A 58 13.39 -9.81 -13.75
C THR A 58 13.79 -8.62 -14.63
N ASP A 59 14.80 -8.76 -15.48
CA ASP A 59 15.32 -7.68 -16.32
C ASP A 59 14.47 -7.41 -17.59
N ARG A 60 13.68 -8.39 -18.08
CA ARG A 60 12.93 -8.27 -19.34
C ARG A 60 11.41 -8.20 -19.19
N PHE A 61 10.86 -8.57 -18.03
CA PHE A 61 9.45 -8.30 -17.68
C PHE A 61 9.26 -7.04 -16.84
N VAL A 62 10.33 -6.33 -16.50
CA VAL A 62 10.26 -4.87 -16.38
C VAL A 62 10.05 -4.36 -17.80
N LEU A 63 8.79 -4.26 -18.22
CA LEU A 63 8.42 -3.38 -19.32
C LEU A 63 8.92 -1.99 -18.92
N GLU A 64 10.09 -1.60 -19.43
CA GLU A 64 10.52 -0.20 -19.48
C GLU A 64 9.47 0.54 -20.30
N VAL A 65 8.39 0.95 -19.64
CA VAL A 65 7.40 1.87 -20.18
C VAL A 65 8.13 3.20 -20.28
N ASP A 66 8.81 3.42 -21.41
CA ASP A 66 9.33 4.70 -21.91
C ASP A 66 9.23 5.88 -20.92
N MET A 67 10.09 5.83 -19.89
CA MET A 67 10.27 6.85 -18.86
C MET A 67 11.37 7.83 -19.31
N THR A 68 11.21 8.46 -20.47
CA THR A 68 12.11 9.56 -20.83
C THR A 68 12.05 10.64 -19.75
N LYS A 69 13.17 11.36 -19.54
CA LYS A 69 13.23 12.52 -18.63
C LYS A 69 12.09 13.51 -18.91
N GLU A 70 11.60 13.57 -20.15
CA GLU A 70 10.46 14.42 -20.54
C GLU A 70 9.14 14.01 -19.88
N ARG A 71 8.81 12.70 -19.80
CA ARG A 71 7.58 12.21 -19.16
C ARG A 71 7.65 12.20 -17.63
N LEU A 72 8.82 11.94 -17.04
CA LEU A 72 8.99 11.95 -15.58
C LEU A 72 8.70 13.34 -14.96
N PHE A 73 8.98 14.41 -15.70
CA PHE A 73 8.76 15.79 -15.23
C PHE A 73 7.59 16.48 -15.94
N GLU A 74 6.85 15.82 -16.81
CA GLU A 74 5.65 16.39 -17.41
C GLU A 74 4.61 16.67 -16.31
N ILE A 75 4.14 17.91 -16.23
CA ILE A 75 3.14 18.33 -15.25
C ILE A 75 1.76 17.99 -15.80
N SER A 76 0.91 17.37 -14.97
CA SER A 76 -0.48 17.01 -15.29
C SER A 76 -1.33 18.22 -15.65
N GLU A 77 -2.42 18.01 -16.39
CA GLU A 77 -3.38 19.08 -16.70
C GLU A 77 -4.01 19.64 -15.43
N ASP A 78 -4.37 18.79 -14.47
CA ASP A 78 -4.91 19.19 -13.17
C ASP A 78 -4.01 20.22 -12.44
N THR A 79 -2.70 19.98 -12.39
CA THR A 79 -1.76 20.95 -11.80
C THR A 79 -1.69 22.23 -12.62
N LYS A 80 -1.75 22.16 -13.95
CA LYS A 80 -1.75 23.37 -14.81
C LYS A 80 -2.98 24.22 -14.54
N ASP A 81 -4.15 23.61 -14.36
CA ASP A 81 -5.38 24.29 -14.03
C ASP A 81 -5.26 25.00 -12.68
N VAL A 82 -4.76 24.31 -11.65
CA VAL A 82 -4.47 24.91 -10.33
C VAL A 82 -3.53 26.10 -10.45
N ILE A 83 -2.41 25.96 -11.17
CA ILE A 83 -1.42 27.05 -11.32
C ILE A 83 -2.03 28.22 -12.10
N SER A 84 -2.86 27.96 -13.11
CA SER A 84 -3.48 29.00 -13.93
C SER A 84 -4.48 29.85 -13.14
N ALA A 85 -5.18 29.21 -12.18
CA ALA A 85 -6.18 29.82 -11.31
C ALA A 85 -5.59 30.56 -10.10
N LEU A 86 -4.27 30.53 -9.89
CA LEU A 86 -3.63 31.25 -8.79
C LEU A 86 -3.81 32.77 -8.96
N ASP A 87 -4.41 33.44 -7.97
CA ASP A 87 -4.44 34.90 -7.91
C ASP A 87 -3.32 35.48 -7.02
N ASP A 88 -2.89 34.70 -6.03
CA ASP A 88 -1.88 35.08 -5.05
C ASP A 88 -0.44 34.92 -5.59
N GLN A 89 0.50 35.75 -5.12
CA GLN A 89 1.92 35.50 -5.32
C GLN A 89 2.42 34.41 -4.39
N ILE A 90 3.13 33.44 -4.94
CA ILE A 90 3.71 32.31 -4.22
C ILE A 90 5.23 32.38 -4.27
N THR A 91 5.85 32.28 -3.10
CA THR A 91 7.30 32.05 -2.99
C THR A 91 7.56 30.63 -2.51
N ILE A 92 8.40 29.91 -3.24
CA ILE A 92 8.91 28.59 -2.85
C ILE A 92 10.36 28.77 -2.43
N THR A 93 10.64 28.69 -1.12
CA THR A 93 11.97 28.80 -0.54
C THR A 93 12.54 27.41 -0.27
N VAL A 94 13.60 27.04 -0.98
CA VAL A 94 14.38 25.82 -0.72
C VAL A 94 15.52 26.16 0.23
N LEU A 95 15.58 25.49 1.38
CA LEU A 95 16.56 25.75 2.44
C LEU A 95 17.89 25.05 2.18
N ALA A 96 18.47 25.35 1.02
CA ALA A 96 19.77 24.84 0.57
C ALA A 96 20.41 25.84 -0.41
N GLU A 97 21.65 25.58 -0.81
CA GLU A 97 22.22 26.25 -1.99
C GLU A 97 21.62 25.64 -3.26
N GLU A 98 21.38 26.47 -4.28
CA GLU A 98 20.79 26.01 -5.54
C GLU A 98 21.60 24.89 -6.19
N THR A 99 22.94 25.00 -6.15
CA THR A 99 23.89 23.98 -6.63
C THR A 99 23.68 22.62 -5.96
N THR A 100 23.27 22.58 -4.69
CA THR A 100 23.00 21.33 -3.96
C THR A 100 21.85 20.55 -4.60
N TYR A 101 20.87 21.27 -5.13
CA TYR A 101 19.70 20.70 -5.80
C TYR A 101 19.97 20.46 -7.29
N ARG A 102 20.41 21.49 -8.01
CA ARG A 102 20.62 21.47 -9.45
C ARG A 102 21.68 20.46 -9.91
N ASP A 103 22.79 20.38 -9.19
CA ASP A 103 23.92 19.55 -9.60
C ASP A 103 23.83 18.12 -9.01
N SER A 104 22.76 17.82 -8.25
CA SER A 104 22.49 16.48 -7.74
C SER A 104 22.05 15.54 -8.86
N THR A 105 22.70 14.39 -8.96
CA THR A 105 22.36 13.34 -9.93
C THR A 105 21.19 12.45 -9.51
N GLU A 106 20.62 12.70 -8.33
CA GLU A 106 19.66 11.81 -7.65
C GLU A 106 18.39 12.59 -7.22
N LEU A 107 17.92 12.37 -5.99
CA LEU A 107 16.63 12.84 -5.47
C LEU A 107 16.46 14.36 -5.57
N LEU A 108 17.48 15.13 -5.19
CA LEU A 108 17.34 16.59 -5.15
C LEU A 108 17.28 17.20 -6.56
N GLY A 109 17.95 16.59 -7.55
CA GLY A 109 17.90 17.04 -8.95
C GLY A 109 16.52 16.89 -9.57
N ASN A 110 15.83 15.78 -9.28
CA ASN A 110 14.46 15.56 -9.73
C ASN A 110 13.47 16.56 -9.12
N ILE A 111 13.66 16.91 -7.84
CA ILE A 111 12.87 17.96 -7.19
C ILE A 111 13.17 19.32 -7.83
N TYR A 112 14.44 19.63 -8.10
CA TYR A 112 14.85 20.86 -8.79
C TYR A 112 14.13 21.02 -10.13
N GLU A 113 14.16 20.01 -10.98
CA GLU A 113 13.47 20.02 -12.29
C GLU A 113 11.97 20.27 -12.15
N THR A 114 11.34 19.66 -11.14
CA THR A 114 9.90 19.86 -10.86
C THR A 114 9.63 21.31 -10.45
N LEU A 115 10.43 21.88 -9.55
CA LEU A 115 10.30 23.28 -9.12
C LEU A 115 10.49 24.27 -10.26
N GLN A 116 11.44 24.03 -11.17
CA GLN A 116 11.66 24.89 -12.34
C GLN A 116 10.45 24.90 -13.28
N ARG A 117 9.77 23.76 -13.44
CA ARG A 117 8.53 23.68 -14.23
C ARG A 117 7.38 24.45 -13.59
N TYR A 118 7.23 24.37 -12.27
CA TYR A 118 6.25 25.17 -11.53
C TYR A 118 6.52 26.67 -11.69
N GLN A 119 7.77 27.11 -11.55
CA GLN A 119 8.14 28.52 -11.78
C GLN A 119 7.83 28.96 -13.21
N THR A 120 8.16 28.13 -14.20
CA THR A 120 7.91 28.43 -15.61
C THR A 120 6.42 28.53 -15.91
N LEU A 121 5.62 27.57 -15.43
CA LEU A 121 4.16 27.55 -15.60
C LEU A 121 3.47 28.69 -14.84
N GLY A 122 3.99 29.05 -13.67
CA GLY A 122 3.44 30.14 -12.86
C GLY A 122 3.54 31.51 -13.51
N GLY A 123 4.33 31.68 -14.58
CA GLY A 123 4.35 32.92 -15.37
C GLY A 123 4.68 34.18 -14.55
N GLY A 124 5.47 34.04 -13.48
CA GLY A 124 5.81 35.11 -12.53
C GLY A 124 4.96 35.17 -11.26
N LYS A 125 3.89 34.38 -11.15
CA LYS A 125 3.12 34.22 -9.90
C LYS A 125 3.80 33.27 -8.91
N ILE A 126 4.60 32.33 -9.41
CA ILE A 126 5.40 31.40 -8.60
C ILE A 126 6.87 31.78 -8.74
N ASN A 127 7.54 32.06 -7.62
CA ASN A 127 8.96 32.36 -7.56
C ASN A 127 9.70 31.32 -6.71
N VAL A 128 10.72 30.67 -7.24
CA VAL A 128 11.55 29.70 -6.52
C VAL A 128 12.87 30.35 -6.13
N GLN A 129 13.22 30.28 -4.86
CA GLN A 129 14.47 30.82 -4.32
C GLN A 129 15.19 29.78 -3.46
N TYR A 130 16.52 29.85 -3.44
CA TYR A 130 17.38 28.94 -2.69
C TYR A 130 18.15 29.73 -1.64
N ILE A 131 17.96 29.38 -0.37
CA ILE A 131 18.54 30.09 0.76
C ILE A 131 19.25 29.08 1.66
N ASN A 132 20.57 29.20 1.79
CA ASN A 132 21.33 28.39 2.73
C ASN A 132 21.00 28.83 4.18
N PRO A 133 20.37 27.97 5.00
CA PRO A 133 19.93 28.33 6.36
C PRO A 133 21.11 28.55 7.32
N ASN A 134 22.29 27.97 7.04
CA ASN A 134 23.49 28.17 7.84
C ASN A 134 24.12 29.55 7.64
N ILE A 135 23.94 30.12 6.45
CA ILE A 135 24.45 31.45 6.09
C ILE A 135 23.41 32.53 6.43
N ASN A 136 22.12 32.20 6.34
CA ASN A 136 21.00 33.13 6.53
C ASN A 136 20.06 32.67 7.67
N PRO A 137 20.52 32.60 8.93
CA PRO A 137 19.73 32.06 10.04
C PRO A 137 18.44 32.86 10.32
N LYS A 138 18.43 34.17 10.02
CA LYS A 138 17.24 35.03 10.16
C LYS A 138 16.07 34.62 9.27
N VAL A 139 16.34 33.96 8.13
CA VAL A 139 15.27 33.47 7.25
C VAL A 139 14.58 32.26 7.87
N VAL A 140 15.32 31.44 8.62
CA VAL A 140 14.76 30.30 9.37
C VAL A 140 13.85 30.78 10.50
N GLU A 141 14.21 31.90 11.15
CA GLU A 141 13.40 32.47 12.23
C GLU A 141 11.96 32.82 11.79
N LYS A 142 11.77 33.25 10.54
CA LYS A 142 10.44 33.54 9.95
C LYS A 142 9.52 32.31 10.01
N TYR A 143 10.10 31.12 9.89
CA TYR A 143 9.36 29.88 9.74
C TYR A 143 9.26 29.06 11.04
N ASN A 144 9.80 29.54 12.16
CA ASN A 144 9.85 28.80 13.44
C ASN A 144 8.49 28.23 13.90
N ALA A 145 7.37 28.83 13.48
CA ALA A 145 6.02 28.32 13.74
C ALA A 145 5.74 26.94 13.09
N LEU A 146 6.52 26.53 12.07
CA LEU A 146 6.48 25.20 11.44
C LEU A 146 7.23 24.11 12.25
N GLY A 147 7.70 24.45 13.45
CA GLY A 147 8.51 23.59 14.29
C GLY A 147 9.93 23.44 13.77
N ASN A 148 10.51 22.25 13.90
CA ASN A 148 11.88 21.99 13.47
C ASN A 148 11.98 22.05 11.94
N ILE A 149 12.71 23.05 11.47
CA ILE A 149 13.09 23.23 10.07
C ILE A 149 14.49 22.69 9.89
N SER A 150 14.68 21.93 8.81
CA SER A 150 15.95 21.28 8.51
C SER A 150 16.52 21.81 7.19
N SER A 151 17.83 21.65 7.02
CA SER A 151 18.47 21.83 5.71
C SER A 151 17.76 20.98 4.66
N ASN A 152 17.64 21.53 3.46
CA ASN A 152 16.91 20.98 2.31
C ASN A 152 15.38 21.01 2.41
N ASP A 153 14.77 21.43 3.52
CA ASP A 153 13.31 21.62 3.53
C ASP A 153 12.88 22.68 2.51
N ILE A 154 11.66 22.53 2.00
CA ILE A 154 11.05 23.40 1.00
C ILE A 154 9.85 24.07 1.66
N ILE A 155 9.84 25.39 1.67
CA ILE A 155 8.75 26.19 2.23
C ILE A 155 7.98 26.82 1.08
N VAL A 156 6.71 26.46 0.95
CA VAL A 156 5.77 27.12 0.03
C VAL A 156 5.03 28.18 0.83
N GLU A 157 5.02 29.43 0.38
CA GLU A 157 4.37 30.53 1.10
C GLU A 157 3.58 31.45 0.18
N SER A 158 2.47 31.95 0.70
CA SER A 158 1.68 33.08 0.19
C SER A 158 1.63 34.18 1.26
N ASP A 159 0.89 35.26 0.99
CA ASP A 159 0.60 36.30 1.97
C ASP A 159 -0.27 35.80 3.15
N LYS A 160 -0.98 34.68 2.98
CA LYS A 160 -1.90 34.13 3.99
C LYS A 160 -1.17 33.22 4.97
N ARG A 161 -0.34 32.30 4.47
CA ARG A 161 0.30 31.24 5.27
C ARG A 161 1.46 30.56 4.54
N PHE A 162 2.17 29.71 5.27
CA PHE A 162 3.28 28.90 4.76
C PHE A 162 3.07 27.41 5.06
N LYS A 163 3.55 26.53 4.18
CA LYS A 163 3.55 25.07 4.32
C LYS A 163 4.96 24.54 4.13
N LYS A 164 5.38 23.63 5.03
CA LYS A 164 6.66 22.93 4.94
C LYS A 164 6.51 21.61 4.19
N LEU A 165 7.41 21.35 3.25
CA LEU A 165 7.60 20.07 2.58
C LEU A 165 9.04 19.60 2.83
N SER A 166 9.21 18.35 3.24
CA SER A 166 10.54 17.75 3.33
C SER A 166 10.84 16.97 2.04
N PRO A 167 12.09 16.93 1.55
CA PRO A 167 12.45 16.20 0.33
C PRO A 167 12.04 14.73 0.38
N THR A 168 12.11 14.09 1.54
CA THR A 168 11.71 12.68 1.72
C THR A 168 10.22 12.46 1.46
N ASN A 169 9.37 13.45 1.75
CA ASN A 169 7.91 13.38 1.54
C ASN A 169 7.51 13.58 0.08
N LEU A 170 8.45 14.07 -0.76
CA LEU A 170 8.27 14.21 -2.20
C LEU A 170 8.57 12.91 -2.95
N TYR A 171 8.83 11.81 -2.23
CA TYR A 171 9.03 10.49 -2.79
C TYR A 171 8.13 9.45 -2.11
N SER A 172 7.74 8.43 -2.85
CA SER A 172 7.33 7.15 -2.27
C SER A 172 8.55 6.28 -2.03
N SER A 173 8.54 5.53 -0.92
CA SER A 173 9.63 4.64 -0.53
C SER A 173 9.11 3.27 -0.17
N LYS A 174 9.90 2.24 -0.45
CA LYS A 174 9.72 0.88 0.06
C LYS A 174 10.86 0.55 1.02
N THR A 175 10.62 -0.39 1.91
CA THR A 175 11.65 -0.93 2.80
C THR A 175 11.87 -2.39 2.44
N ASP A 176 13.10 -2.76 2.16
CA ASP A 176 13.48 -4.16 2.00
C ASP A 176 13.36 -4.86 3.36
N GLU A 177 12.46 -5.84 3.46
CA GLU A 177 12.14 -6.51 4.73
C GLU A 177 13.30 -7.35 5.28
N GLN A 178 14.23 -7.81 4.42
CA GLN A 178 15.34 -8.68 4.86
C GLN A 178 16.52 -7.87 5.39
N THR A 179 16.78 -6.72 4.79
CA THR A 179 17.93 -5.86 5.10
C THR A 179 17.54 -4.64 5.93
N GLY A 180 16.25 -4.29 6.00
CA GLY A 180 15.75 -3.05 6.60
C GLY A 180 16.09 -1.80 5.78
N THR A 181 16.58 -1.96 4.55
CA THR A 181 17.05 -0.84 3.73
C THR A 181 15.87 -0.15 3.03
N GLN A 182 15.73 1.16 3.23
CA GLN A 182 14.71 1.97 2.56
C GLN A 182 15.22 2.44 1.19
N PHE A 183 14.39 2.33 0.16
CA PHE A 183 14.69 2.81 -1.18
C PHE A 183 13.47 3.53 -1.79
N TYR A 184 13.72 4.54 -2.62
CA TYR A 184 12.66 5.35 -3.24
C TYR A 184 12.16 4.73 -4.53
N VAL A 185 10.84 4.67 -4.68
CA VAL A 185 10.15 3.95 -5.76
C VAL A 185 9.23 4.83 -6.60
N GLY A 186 9.06 6.11 -6.26
CA GLY A 186 8.33 7.03 -7.12
C GLY A 186 8.47 8.48 -6.70
N LEU A 187 8.30 9.40 -7.66
CA LEU A 187 8.32 10.84 -7.43
C LEU A 187 6.89 11.34 -7.16
N ARG A 188 6.69 11.94 -5.99
CA ARG A 188 5.44 12.59 -5.50
C ARG A 188 5.52 14.11 -5.48
N ALA A 189 6.57 14.69 -6.04
CA ALA A 189 6.85 16.12 -5.94
C ALA A 189 5.69 16.98 -6.47
N GLU A 190 5.12 16.63 -7.62
CA GLU A 190 4.00 17.36 -8.23
C GLU A 190 2.74 17.33 -7.35
N GLN A 191 2.35 16.15 -6.88
CA GLN A 191 1.20 15.99 -5.98
C GLN A 191 1.34 16.87 -4.72
N ARG A 192 2.52 16.82 -4.09
CA ARG A 192 2.80 17.55 -2.83
C ARG A 192 2.92 19.05 -3.03
N LEU A 193 3.53 19.49 -4.13
CA LEU A 193 3.66 20.91 -4.46
C LEU A 193 2.29 21.50 -4.81
N THR A 194 1.49 20.83 -5.65
CA THR A 194 0.13 21.29 -5.99
C THR A 194 -0.75 21.40 -4.75
N SER A 195 -0.74 20.38 -3.87
CA SER A 195 -1.47 20.43 -2.60
C SER A 195 -1.01 21.60 -1.71
N ALA A 196 0.31 21.86 -1.64
CA ALA A 196 0.84 22.98 -0.89
C ALA A 196 0.42 24.34 -1.48
N LEU A 197 0.32 24.48 -2.81
CA LEU A 197 -0.20 25.69 -3.45
C LEU A 197 -1.65 25.96 -3.02
N LEU A 198 -2.52 24.95 -3.17
CA LEU A 198 -3.93 25.04 -2.75
C LEU A 198 -4.06 25.40 -1.26
N PHE A 199 -3.22 24.82 -0.41
CA PHE A 199 -3.20 25.14 1.03
C PHE A 199 -2.91 26.61 1.30
N VAL A 200 -1.84 27.13 0.70
CA VAL A 200 -1.38 28.49 1.01
C VAL A 200 -2.27 29.56 0.38
N THR A 201 -3.01 29.25 -0.69
CA THR A 201 -3.95 30.19 -1.30
C THR A 201 -5.37 30.08 -0.77
N SER A 202 -5.74 28.98 -0.10
CA SER A 202 -7.08 28.82 0.46
C SER A 202 -7.39 29.89 1.52
N GLU A 203 -8.59 30.46 1.48
CA GLU A 203 -9.06 31.40 2.50
C GLU A 203 -9.26 30.69 3.84
N GLU A 204 -9.88 29.51 3.81
CA GLU A 204 -10.18 28.70 5.00
C GLU A 204 -9.37 27.40 5.00
N ILE A 205 -9.07 26.89 6.20
CA ILE A 205 -8.44 25.58 6.37
C ILE A 205 -9.55 24.65 6.84
N ALA A 206 -9.90 23.66 6.02
CA ALA A 206 -10.85 22.64 6.41
C ALA A 206 -10.33 21.91 7.67
N LYS A 207 -11.21 21.63 8.63
CA LYS A 207 -10.83 20.82 9.81
C LYS A 207 -11.38 19.42 9.72
N ALA A 208 -10.52 18.47 10.05
CA ALA A 208 -10.91 17.10 10.32
C ALA A 208 -10.93 16.88 11.83
N ALA A 209 -11.98 16.27 12.36
CA ALA A 209 -12.09 16.03 13.80
C ALA A 209 -12.37 14.56 14.11
N TYR A 210 -11.55 14.00 15.00
CA TYR A 210 -11.85 12.70 15.59
C TYR A 210 -12.86 12.85 16.70
N ILE A 211 -13.91 12.03 16.66
CA ILE A 211 -14.82 11.87 17.79
C ILE A 211 -14.12 11.08 18.89
N ARG A 212 -14.25 11.57 20.12
CA ARG A 212 -13.70 10.98 21.35
C ARG A 212 -14.77 10.89 22.43
N GLY A 213 -14.60 9.91 23.32
CA GLY A 213 -15.42 9.73 24.51
C GLY A 213 -16.09 8.36 24.57
N HIS A 214 -15.97 7.56 23.53
CA HIS A 214 -16.66 6.28 23.36
C HIS A 214 -15.67 5.11 23.34
N ASN A 215 -14.56 5.27 24.08
CA ASN A 215 -13.45 4.32 24.22
C ASN A 215 -12.70 4.05 22.90
N GLU A 216 -12.62 5.06 22.04
CA GLU A 216 -11.82 5.05 20.81
C GLU A 216 -10.34 5.06 21.19
N ASN A 217 -9.61 3.98 20.88
CA ASN A 217 -8.22 3.81 21.34
C ASN A 217 -7.20 3.87 20.21
N TYR A 218 -7.51 4.64 19.16
CA TYR A 218 -6.71 4.71 17.96
C TYR A 218 -6.28 6.16 17.69
N SER A 219 -4.97 6.39 17.80
CA SER A 219 -4.26 7.46 17.13
C SER A 219 -3.60 6.85 15.91
N ILE A 220 -3.99 7.27 14.72
CA ILE A 220 -3.45 6.74 13.48
C ILE A 220 -2.59 7.84 12.87
N ASP A 221 -1.32 7.93 13.32
CA ASP A 221 -0.34 8.90 12.81
C ASP A 221 -0.30 8.95 11.27
N GLU A 222 -0.56 7.81 10.63
CA GLU A 222 -0.54 7.67 9.18
C GLU A 222 -1.79 8.27 8.51
N LEU A 223 -2.97 8.17 9.12
CA LEU A 223 -4.18 8.82 8.64
C LEU A 223 -4.07 10.33 8.86
N ASP A 224 -3.55 10.77 10.01
CA ASP A 224 -3.25 12.18 10.26
C ASP A 224 -2.30 12.74 9.20
N THR A 225 -1.31 11.96 8.79
CA THR A 225 -0.40 12.33 7.70
C THR A 225 -1.16 12.51 6.38
N LEU A 226 -2.11 11.63 6.05
CA LEU A 226 -2.96 11.77 4.85
C LEU A 226 -3.89 12.97 4.93
N LEU A 227 -4.52 13.22 6.08
CA LEU A 227 -5.37 14.38 6.32
C LEU A 227 -4.59 15.69 6.18
N ASN A 228 -3.41 15.78 6.80
CA ASN A 228 -2.51 16.93 6.67
C ASN A 228 -2.04 17.17 5.23
N TYR A 229 -1.94 16.10 4.43
CA TYR A 229 -1.63 16.18 3.00
C TYR A 229 -2.82 16.60 2.14
N ALA A 230 -4.03 16.28 2.59
CA ALA A 230 -5.29 16.81 2.08
C ALA A 230 -5.66 18.16 2.71
N ASN A 231 -4.70 18.83 3.36
CA ASN A 231 -4.83 20.19 3.89
C ASN A 231 -5.82 20.36 5.05
N TYR A 232 -6.16 19.26 5.72
CA TYR A 232 -6.92 19.31 6.96
C TYR A 232 -6.05 19.72 8.15
N ASP A 233 -6.57 20.60 8.99
CA ASP A 233 -6.13 20.73 10.38
C ASP A 233 -6.88 19.72 11.24
N VAL A 234 -6.13 18.91 12.00
CA VAL A 234 -6.66 17.72 12.69
C VAL A 234 -6.89 18.04 14.16
N SER A 235 -8.11 17.80 14.63
CA SER A 235 -8.53 18.06 16.01
C SER A 235 -9.29 16.88 16.62
N ASN A 236 -9.65 16.98 17.90
CA ASN A 236 -10.50 16.02 18.58
C ASN A 236 -11.73 16.75 19.14
N ILE A 237 -12.88 16.10 19.12
CA ILE A 237 -14.15 16.60 19.66
C ILE A 237 -14.74 15.57 20.60
N ILE A 238 -15.25 16.02 21.75
CA ILE A 238 -16.05 15.19 22.65
C ILE A 238 -17.50 15.70 22.60
N LEU A 239 -18.38 14.96 21.92
CA LEU A 239 -19.77 15.39 21.69
C LEU A 239 -20.58 15.57 22.98
N ALA A 240 -20.19 14.92 24.08
CA ALA A 240 -20.79 15.14 25.40
C ALA A 240 -20.46 16.52 26.01
N GLN A 241 -19.48 17.25 25.49
CA GLN A 241 -18.95 18.49 26.08
C GLN A 241 -19.18 19.72 25.18
N GLU A 242 -19.20 19.52 23.86
CA GLU A 242 -19.29 20.61 22.89
C GLU A 242 -20.17 20.27 21.70
N GLU A 243 -20.45 21.27 20.87
CA GLU A 243 -21.07 21.10 19.55
C GLU A 243 -19.99 20.88 18.49
N ILE A 244 -20.35 20.28 17.36
CA ILE A 244 -19.43 20.18 16.23
C ILE A 244 -19.32 21.56 15.57
N PRO A 245 -18.13 22.19 15.52
CA PRO A 245 -17.95 23.51 14.91
C PRO A 245 -18.30 23.53 13.41
N ASP A 246 -18.60 24.71 12.88
CA ASP A 246 -18.95 24.90 11.47
C ASP A 246 -17.74 24.74 10.53
N ASP A 247 -16.53 24.93 11.03
CA ASP A 247 -15.28 24.80 10.26
C ASP A 247 -14.74 23.35 10.20
N VAL A 248 -15.42 22.42 10.86
CA VAL A 248 -15.18 20.97 10.74
C VAL A 248 -15.99 20.46 9.57
N THR A 249 -15.30 20.01 8.52
CA THR A 249 -15.93 19.49 7.30
C THR A 249 -15.78 17.97 7.17
N LEU A 250 -14.89 17.35 7.97
CA LEU A 250 -14.71 15.91 8.01
C LEU A 250 -14.70 15.38 9.45
N LEU A 251 -15.62 14.47 9.79
CA LEU A 251 -15.60 13.72 11.04
C LEU A 251 -14.98 12.35 10.86
N ILE A 252 -14.29 11.88 11.90
CA ILE A 252 -13.72 10.53 11.94
C ILE A 252 -14.25 9.83 13.19
N ILE A 253 -15.01 8.76 12.98
CA ILE A 253 -15.52 7.88 14.02
C ILE A 253 -14.78 6.56 13.89
N ASP A 254 -13.77 6.34 14.73
CA ASP A 254 -12.90 5.15 14.64
C ASP A 254 -13.09 4.19 15.81
N ALA A 255 -13.76 3.08 15.51
CA ALA A 255 -14.00 1.96 16.38
C ALA A 255 -14.49 2.36 17.79
N PRO A 256 -15.59 3.12 17.91
CA PRO A 256 -16.21 3.34 19.21
C PRO A 256 -16.63 1.99 19.78
N THR A 257 -16.44 1.81 21.10
CA THR A 257 -16.85 0.58 21.80
C THR A 257 -17.96 0.81 22.83
N ARG A 258 -18.30 2.07 23.09
CA ARG A 258 -19.43 2.53 23.91
C ARG A 258 -20.46 3.21 23.01
N ASP A 259 -21.75 2.97 23.24
CA ASP A 259 -22.80 3.58 22.41
C ASP A 259 -22.90 5.09 22.66
N PHE A 260 -23.42 5.78 21.65
CA PHE A 260 -23.70 7.20 21.70
C PHE A 260 -25.01 7.45 22.44
N THR A 261 -25.11 8.61 23.09
CA THR A 261 -26.37 9.09 23.67
C THR A 261 -27.28 9.68 22.58
N GLU A 262 -28.57 9.80 22.87
CA GLU A 262 -29.52 10.44 21.93
C GLU A 262 -29.13 11.89 21.60
N GLU A 263 -28.61 12.63 22.58
CA GLU A 263 -28.12 13.99 22.36
C GLU A 263 -26.94 14.01 21.39
N GLU A 264 -25.98 13.10 21.52
CA GLU A 264 -24.83 13.01 20.63
C GLU A 264 -25.23 12.59 19.21
N ILE A 265 -26.21 11.67 19.06
CA ILE A 265 -26.75 11.31 17.74
C ILE A 265 -27.41 12.52 17.06
N ASN A 266 -28.22 13.29 17.79
CA ASN A 266 -28.82 14.51 17.25
C ASN A 266 -27.78 15.53 16.76
N LYS A 267 -26.60 15.60 17.39
CA LYS A 267 -25.48 16.44 16.93
C LYS A 267 -24.87 15.93 15.64
N LEU A 268 -24.71 14.60 15.50
CA LEU A 268 -24.25 13.98 14.26
C LEU A 268 -25.26 14.20 13.12
N ASP A 269 -26.54 14.03 13.39
CA ASP A 269 -27.60 14.31 12.40
C ASP A 269 -27.57 15.76 11.93
N ALA A 270 -27.49 16.71 12.88
CA ALA A 270 -27.39 18.13 12.55
C ALA A 270 -26.09 18.49 11.78
N TYR A 271 -25.04 17.70 11.92
CA TYR A 271 -23.79 17.83 11.16
C TYR A 271 -23.94 17.32 9.72
N PHE A 272 -24.56 16.16 9.56
CA PHE A 272 -24.85 15.59 8.26
C PHE A 272 -25.88 16.40 7.46
N ASP A 273 -26.89 16.95 8.13
CA ASP A 273 -27.95 17.79 7.54
C ASP A 273 -27.45 19.16 7.07
N ARG A 274 -26.22 19.55 7.40
CA ARG A 274 -25.55 20.74 6.84
C ARG A 274 -24.45 20.41 5.84
N GLY A 275 -24.37 19.15 5.40
CA GLY A 275 -23.42 18.74 4.36
C GLY A 275 -22.08 18.22 4.87
N GLY A 276 -21.93 17.98 6.18
CA GLY A 276 -20.65 17.50 6.73
C GLY A 276 -20.31 16.08 6.29
N ASP A 277 -19.04 15.78 6.06
CA ASP A 277 -18.57 14.46 5.63
C ASP A 277 -18.08 13.60 6.79
N ALA A 278 -18.02 12.27 6.63
CA ALA A 278 -17.44 11.39 7.63
C ALA A 278 -16.68 10.17 7.06
N ILE A 279 -15.64 9.76 7.79
CA ILE A 279 -15.03 8.43 7.68
C ILE A 279 -15.40 7.66 8.94
N ILE A 280 -16.03 6.51 8.75
CA ILE A 280 -16.51 5.65 9.82
C ILE A 280 -15.82 4.29 9.69
N THR A 281 -15.08 3.93 10.73
CA THR A 281 -14.38 2.65 10.80
C THR A 281 -14.87 1.86 11.98
N MET A 282 -15.23 0.61 11.74
CA MET A 282 -15.69 -0.31 12.77
C MET A 282 -14.72 -1.48 12.92
N THR A 283 -14.75 -2.07 14.10
CA THR A 283 -14.02 -3.29 14.42
C THR A 283 -14.93 -4.15 15.27
N PRO A 284 -14.73 -5.48 15.32
CA PRO A 284 -15.52 -6.35 16.18
C PRO A 284 -15.51 -5.85 17.63
N ASN A 285 -16.68 -5.46 18.14
CA ASN A 285 -16.84 -4.85 19.45
C ASN A 285 -17.46 -5.87 20.43
N LYS A 286 -16.84 -6.02 21.60
CA LYS A 286 -17.30 -6.94 22.67
C LYS A 286 -17.70 -6.22 23.95
N SER A 287 -17.61 -4.90 23.98
CA SER A 287 -17.89 -4.09 25.16
C SER A 287 -19.38 -3.78 25.27
N ASP A 288 -19.88 -2.80 24.50
CA ASP A 288 -21.30 -2.44 24.48
C ASP A 288 -21.91 -2.67 23.10
N LYS A 289 -23.23 -2.89 23.06
CA LYS A 289 -23.98 -2.86 21.80
C LYS A 289 -24.18 -1.41 21.38
N LEU A 290 -23.75 -1.07 20.18
CA LEU A 290 -23.83 0.27 19.61
C LEU A 290 -25.19 0.48 18.91
N GLU A 291 -26.29 0.29 19.64
CA GLU A 291 -27.63 0.23 19.04
C GLU A 291 -28.00 1.56 18.36
N ARG A 292 -27.77 2.70 19.01
CA ARG A 292 -28.14 4.01 18.42
C ARG A 292 -27.24 4.37 17.25
N LEU A 293 -25.94 4.11 17.38
CA LEU A 293 -25.00 4.36 16.28
C LEU A 293 -25.33 3.47 15.06
N ASN A 294 -25.71 2.21 15.27
CA ASN A 294 -26.13 1.34 14.17
C ASN A 294 -27.43 1.82 13.50
N LEU A 295 -28.38 2.40 14.26
CA LEU A 295 -29.58 3.01 13.66
C LEU A 295 -29.21 4.17 12.74
N LEU A 296 -28.29 5.04 13.16
CA LEU A 296 -27.75 6.10 12.30
C LEU A 296 -27.14 5.52 11.01
N PHE A 297 -26.37 4.44 11.12
CA PHE A 297 -25.80 3.78 9.93
C PHE A 297 -26.87 3.23 8.98
N GLU A 298 -27.97 2.69 9.52
CA GLU A 298 -29.09 2.18 8.71
C GLU A 298 -29.80 3.29 7.94
N GLU A 299 -29.92 4.49 8.52
CA GLU A 299 -30.40 5.69 7.80
C GLU A 299 -29.45 6.10 6.67
N TRP A 300 -28.15 5.88 6.87
CA TRP A 300 -27.11 6.00 5.85
C TRP A 300 -27.04 4.83 4.88
N GLY A 301 -27.92 3.83 5.03
CA GLY A 301 -28.14 2.78 4.07
C GLY A 301 -27.31 1.51 4.27
N ILE A 302 -26.65 1.37 5.43
CA ILE A 302 -25.78 0.23 5.72
C ILE A 302 -26.01 -0.34 7.12
N ARG A 303 -25.63 -1.60 7.31
CA ARG A 303 -25.57 -2.27 8.60
C ARG A 303 -24.27 -3.07 8.70
N TYR A 304 -23.53 -2.91 9.80
CA TYR A 304 -22.45 -3.83 10.14
C TYR A 304 -23.04 -5.09 10.77
N LYS A 305 -22.62 -6.26 10.27
CA LYS A 305 -22.85 -7.54 10.98
C LYS A 305 -21.67 -7.82 11.90
N ASP A 306 -21.93 -8.42 13.06
CA ASP A 306 -20.87 -8.92 13.96
C ASP A 306 -20.26 -10.23 13.44
N GLU A 307 -19.81 -10.18 12.19
CA GLU A 307 -19.24 -11.28 11.44
C GLU A 307 -17.92 -10.79 10.83
N ILE A 308 -16.85 -11.54 11.08
CA ILE A 308 -15.53 -11.23 10.53
C ILE A 308 -15.32 -12.03 9.26
N ILE A 309 -14.80 -11.38 8.23
CA ILE A 309 -14.55 -11.98 6.92
C ILE A 309 -13.21 -12.71 6.93
N PHE A 310 -13.23 -13.94 6.42
CA PHE A 310 -12.07 -14.81 6.20
C PHE A 310 -12.01 -15.21 4.72
N ASP A 311 -10.80 -15.40 4.20
CA ASP A 311 -10.58 -16.01 2.89
C ASP A 311 -9.33 -16.91 2.93
N ASN A 312 -9.38 -18.06 2.29
CA ASN A 312 -8.25 -18.99 2.22
C ASN A 312 -7.41 -18.85 0.94
N SER A 313 -7.97 -18.22 -0.08
CA SER A 313 -7.39 -18.01 -1.40
C SER A 313 -6.88 -16.57 -1.55
N HIS A 314 -7.71 -15.59 -1.21
CA HIS A 314 -7.50 -14.16 -1.41
C HIS A 314 -7.17 -13.45 -0.10
N SER A 315 -6.17 -13.97 0.61
CA SER A 315 -5.65 -13.40 1.85
C SER A 315 -4.13 -13.41 1.84
N THR A 316 -3.54 -12.75 2.83
CA THR A 316 -2.14 -13.01 3.21
C THR A 316 -2.03 -14.42 3.84
N PHE A 317 -0.90 -14.75 4.46
CA PHE A 317 -0.77 -15.98 5.26
C PHE A 317 -1.79 -16.05 6.42
N ILE A 318 -2.36 -14.91 6.83
CA ILE A 318 -3.39 -14.81 7.86
C ILE A 318 -4.77 -14.75 7.17
N PRO A 319 -5.70 -15.70 7.42
CA PRO A 319 -6.95 -15.81 6.67
C PRO A 319 -7.91 -14.62 6.81
N TYR A 320 -7.86 -13.87 7.91
CA TYR A 320 -8.68 -12.67 8.13
C TYR A 320 -7.98 -11.38 7.67
N TYR A 321 -6.84 -11.48 6.99
CA TYR A 321 -6.16 -10.37 6.31
C TYR A 321 -6.54 -10.46 4.83
N VAL A 322 -7.79 -10.09 4.54
CA VAL A 322 -8.46 -10.37 3.28
C VAL A 322 -8.14 -9.29 2.25
N PHE A 323 -7.78 -9.72 1.04
CA PHE A 323 -7.67 -8.83 -0.11
C PHE A 323 -9.05 -8.52 -0.67
N THR A 324 -9.27 -7.25 -1.01
CA THR A 324 -10.56 -6.79 -1.51
C THR A 324 -10.64 -6.89 -3.03
N ASN A 325 -11.82 -7.22 -3.53
CA ASN A 325 -12.22 -6.95 -4.90
C ASN A 325 -12.72 -5.50 -5.00
N CYS A 326 -11.87 -4.59 -5.50
CA CYS A 326 -12.22 -3.18 -5.66
C CYS A 326 -13.11 -2.98 -6.88
N LYS A 327 -14.28 -2.37 -6.70
CA LYS A 327 -15.12 -1.89 -7.80
C LYS A 327 -14.55 -0.60 -8.36
N LEU A 328 -14.73 -0.38 -9.66
CA LEU A 328 -14.37 0.88 -10.30
C LEU A 328 -15.37 1.96 -9.88
N PHE A 329 -14.84 3.05 -9.34
CA PHE A 329 -15.56 4.24 -8.93
C PHE A 329 -14.67 5.44 -9.26
N ASP A 330 -15.24 6.41 -9.98
CA ASP A 330 -14.47 7.53 -10.48
C ASP A 330 -14.01 8.45 -9.34
N GLY A 331 -12.80 8.98 -9.44
CA GLY A 331 -12.18 9.81 -8.40
C GLY A 331 -11.63 9.05 -7.17
N ILE A 332 -12.09 7.82 -6.88
CA ILE A 332 -11.60 7.04 -5.72
C ILE A 332 -10.76 5.83 -6.14
N THR A 333 -11.35 4.90 -6.91
CA THR A 333 -10.69 3.61 -7.21
C THR A 333 -10.26 3.47 -8.67
N SER A 334 -10.77 4.32 -9.58
CA SER A 334 -10.48 4.26 -11.02
C SER A 334 -8.99 4.41 -11.36
N ASN A 335 -8.26 5.19 -10.55
CA ASN A 335 -6.85 5.50 -10.76
C ASN A 335 -5.88 4.63 -9.94
N LEU A 336 -6.38 3.63 -9.19
CA LEU A 336 -5.53 2.75 -8.40
C LEU A 336 -4.81 1.72 -9.29
N ASN A 337 -3.49 1.57 -9.10
CA ASN A 337 -2.70 0.57 -9.80
C ASN A 337 -2.89 -0.84 -9.23
N LEU A 338 -4.03 -1.48 -9.54
CA LEU A 338 -4.40 -2.81 -9.05
C LEU A 338 -3.83 -3.97 -9.89
N LYS A 339 -2.95 -3.70 -10.87
CA LYS A 339 -2.48 -4.72 -11.82
C LYS A 339 -1.64 -5.82 -11.15
N ASN A 340 -0.98 -5.51 -10.03
CA ASN A 340 -0.27 -6.46 -9.16
C ASN A 340 -0.29 -6.06 -7.66
N ASN A 341 -1.04 -5.01 -7.32
CA ASN A 341 -1.18 -4.55 -5.95
C ASN A 341 -2.61 -4.78 -5.47
N PHE A 342 -2.78 -4.90 -4.16
CA PHE A 342 -4.07 -5.20 -3.55
C PHE A 342 -4.38 -4.17 -2.48
N VAL A 343 -5.67 -3.89 -2.28
CA VAL A 343 -6.14 -3.33 -1.02
C VAL A 343 -6.47 -4.49 -0.09
N MET A 344 -6.07 -4.37 1.17
CA MET A 344 -6.28 -5.41 2.18
C MET A 344 -6.94 -4.82 3.43
N ILE A 345 -7.90 -5.53 4.01
CA ILE A 345 -8.57 -5.08 5.23
C ILE A 345 -8.48 -6.20 6.29
N PRO A 346 -7.52 -6.11 7.23
CA PRO A 346 -7.45 -7.00 8.37
C PRO A 346 -8.71 -6.95 9.24
N GLY A 347 -9.26 -8.11 9.56
CA GLY A 347 -10.39 -8.24 10.48
C GLY A 347 -11.63 -7.50 10.01
N SER A 348 -11.85 -7.41 8.68
CA SER A 348 -13.01 -6.70 8.14
C SER A 348 -14.30 -7.29 8.67
N LEU A 349 -15.20 -6.41 9.12
CA LEU A 349 -16.60 -6.75 9.35
C LEU A 349 -17.35 -6.82 8.02
N CYS A 350 -18.43 -7.59 7.99
CA CYS A 350 -19.38 -7.59 6.88
C CYS A 350 -20.25 -6.33 6.93
N ILE A 351 -20.28 -5.57 5.83
CA ILE A 351 -21.21 -4.45 5.61
C ILE A 351 -22.33 -4.92 4.69
N GLU A 352 -23.55 -4.93 5.21
CA GLU A 352 -24.77 -5.21 4.47
C GLU A 352 -25.45 -3.89 4.08
N LEU A 353 -25.95 -3.80 2.85
CA LEU A 353 -26.74 -2.65 2.40
C LEU A 353 -28.19 -2.84 2.83
N THR A 354 -28.79 -1.84 3.47
CA THR A 354 -30.24 -1.80 3.70
C THR A 354 -31.00 -1.41 2.43
N GLY A 355 -30.32 -0.75 1.49
CA GLY A 355 -30.77 -0.48 0.13
C GLY A 355 -29.69 0.26 -0.67
N THR A 356 -29.79 0.26 -2.01
CA THR A 356 -28.92 1.08 -2.87
C THR A 356 -29.38 2.54 -2.96
N GLN A 357 -30.65 2.79 -2.58
CA GLN A 357 -31.24 4.11 -2.40
C GLN A 357 -32.04 4.09 -1.09
N VAL A 358 -31.64 4.91 -0.11
CA VAL A 358 -32.32 4.99 1.20
C VAL A 358 -32.63 6.44 1.50
N GLY A 359 -33.91 6.82 1.41
CA GLY A 359 -34.30 8.23 1.39
C GLY A 359 -33.61 8.96 0.23
N SER A 360 -32.89 10.04 0.54
CA SER A 360 -32.06 10.81 -0.40
C SER A 360 -30.64 10.26 -0.59
N ASN A 361 -30.30 9.15 0.06
CA ASN A 361 -28.95 8.60 0.07
C ASN A 361 -28.73 7.61 -1.07
N THR A 362 -27.69 7.82 -1.86
CA THR A 362 -27.18 6.86 -2.84
C THR A 362 -26.08 6.04 -2.18
N VAL A 363 -26.23 4.71 -2.17
CA VAL A 363 -25.31 3.81 -1.45
C VAL A 363 -24.58 2.93 -2.46
N THR A 364 -23.25 3.01 -2.46
CA THR A 364 -22.37 2.35 -3.43
C THR A 364 -21.32 1.50 -2.74
N VAL A 365 -21.25 0.22 -3.08
CA VAL A 365 -20.18 -0.66 -2.60
C VAL A 365 -18.91 -0.38 -3.39
N LEU A 366 -17.84 0.03 -2.69
CA LEU A 366 -16.53 0.28 -3.30
C LEU A 366 -15.64 -0.96 -3.27
N MET A 367 -15.77 -1.78 -2.23
CA MET A 367 -14.95 -2.99 -2.04
C MET A 367 -15.78 -4.14 -1.49
N GLU A 368 -15.59 -5.31 -2.09
CA GLU A 368 -16.19 -6.57 -1.66
C GLU A 368 -15.10 -7.59 -1.38
N SER A 369 -15.45 -8.63 -0.61
CA SER A 369 -14.66 -9.85 -0.57
C SER A 369 -14.83 -10.65 -1.86
N TYR A 370 -14.14 -11.79 -1.97
CA TYR A 370 -14.33 -12.72 -3.09
C TYR A 370 -15.46 -13.73 -2.78
N ASP A 371 -15.90 -14.46 -3.80
CA ASP A 371 -16.87 -15.57 -3.69
C ASP A 371 -16.32 -16.77 -2.89
N THR A 372 -14.99 -16.85 -2.76
CA THR A 372 -14.30 -17.84 -1.91
C THR A 372 -14.26 -17.47 -0.43
N SER A 373 -14.69 -16.26 -0.07
CA SER A 373 -14.66 -15.79 1.31
C SER A 373 -15.80 -16.39 2.13
N TYR A 374 -15.63 -16.43 3.44
CA TYR A 374 -16.65 -16.85 4.40
C TYR A 374 -16.62 -15.94 5.62
N ALA A 375 -17.77 -15.74 6.24
CA ALA A 375 -17.91 -14.87 7.40
C ALA A 375 -18.18 -15.71 8.65
N LYS A 376 -17.41 -15.45 9.71
CA LYS A 376 -17.55 -16.12 11.01
C LYS A 376 -18.17 -15.18 12.01
N ASN A 377 -19.26 -15.61 12.64
CA ASN A 377 -19.90 -14.86 13.73
C ASN A 377 -18.91 -14.72 14.91
N ASN A 378 -18.79 -13.50 15.43
CA ASN A 378 -17.89 -13.15 16.52
C ASN A 378 -18.56 -13.16 17.91
N GLU A 379 -19.87 -13.40 18.00
CA GLU A 379 -20.62 -13.64 19.23
C GLU A 379 -20.05 -14.89 19.95
N GLY A 380 -19.36 -14.66 21.07
CA GLY A 380 -18.68 -15.72 21.83
C GLY A 380 -17.23 -16.00 21.42
N GLY A 381 -16.74 -15.32 20.36
CA GLY A 381 -15.38 -15.43 19.85
C GLY A 381 -15.19 -16.49 18.77
N ILE A 382 -14.16 -16.28 17.95
CA ILE A 382 -13.88 -17.15 16.80
C ILE A 382 -13.09 -18.39 17.24
N SER A 383 -13.69 -19.57 17.04
CA SER A 383 -13.02 -20.85 17.25
C SER A 383 -12.33 -21.33 15.95
N GLY A 384 -11.03 -21.05 15.83
CA GLY A 384 -10.24 -21.48 14.68
C GLY A 384 -10.56 -20.73 13.38
N TYR A 385 -9.75 -20.98 12.35
CA TYR A 385 -9.86 -20.26 11.07
C TYR A 385 -10.47 -21.10 9.97
N ASP A 386 -10.77 -22.38 10.19
CA ASP A 386 -11.33 -23.22 9.13
C ASP A 386 -12.80 -22.89 8.90
N GLN A 387 -13.20 -22.90 7.63
CA GLN A 387 -14.60 -22.74 7.24
C GLN A 387 -15.41 -23.94 7.71
N THR A 388 -16.57 -23.64 8.29
CA THR A 388 -17.58 -24.60 8.75
C THR A 388 -18.82 -24.50 7.87
N ALA A 389 -19.74 -25.46 8.00
CA ALA A 389 -20.98 -25.47 7.23
C ALA A 389 -21.98 -24.37 7.65
N GLU A 390 -21.77 -23.75 8.82
CA GLU A 390 -22.63 -22.69 9.38
C GLU A 390 -22.16 -21.29 8.96
N ASP A 391 -20.93 -21.15 8.46
CA ASP A 391 -20.40 -19.86 8.04
C ASP A 391 -21.06 -19.40 6.74
N ALA A 392 -21.48 -18.13 6.71
CA ALA A 392 -21.98 -17.53 5.49
C ALA A 392 -20.88 -17.51 4.41
N VAL A 393 -21.28 -17.64 3.15
CA VAL A 393 -20.37 -17.61 1.99
C VAL A 393 -20.52 -16.27 1.27
N GLY A 394 -19.39 -15.69 0.88
CA GLY A 394 -19.32 -14.38 0.24
C GLY A 394 -19.86 -14.36 -1.19
N PRO A 395 -19.72 -13.21 -1.89
CA PRO A 395 -18.96 -12.03 -1.46
C PRO A 395 -19.70 -11.19 -0.39
N PHE A 396 -18.93 -10.47 0.42
CA PHE A 396 -19.43 -9.55 1.44
C PHE A 396 -18.96 -8.13 1.16
N GLY A 397 -19.80 -7.12 1.46
CA GLY A 397 -19.38 -5.72 1.43
C GLY A 397 -18.33 -5.46 2.51
N MET A 398 -17.25 -4.76 2.15
CA MET A 398 -16.13 -4.43 3.06
C MET A 398 -15.92 -2.93 3.20
N THR A 399 -16.17 -2.17 2.12
CA THR A 399 -16.14 -0.72 2.11
C THR A 399 -17.28 -0.17 1.27
N VAL A 400 -18.04 0.78 1.82
CA VAL A 400 -19.25 1.34 1.22
C VAL A 400 -19.21 2.86 1.31
N LEU A 401 -19.57 3.54 0.24
CA LEU A 401 -19.75 4.97 0.17
C LEU A 401 -21.26 5.29 0.19
N SER A 402 -21.67 6.22 1.03
CA SER A 402 -23.05 6.73 1.04
C SER A 402 -23.04 8.23 0.83
N GLU A 403 -23.79 8.71 -0.17
CA GLU A 403 -23.82 10.12 -0.57
C GLU A 403 -25.23 10.66 -0.45
N ARG A 404 -25.38 11.82 0.21
CA ARG A 404 -26.64 12.56 0.38
C ARG A 404 -26.49 13.95 -0.24
N LEU A 405 -27.43 14.32 -1.12
CA LEU A 405 -27.57 15.71 -1.53
C LEU A 405 -28.44 16.45 -0.52
N VAL A 406 -27.88 17.48 0.09
CA VAL A 406 -28.52 18.35 1.08
C VAL A 406 -28.75 19.70 0.44
N ALA A 407 -29.98 20.23 0.54
CA ALA A 407 -30.29 21.57 0.03
C ALA A 407 -30.40 22.55 1.20
N ASP A 408 -29.71 23.68 1.11
CA ASP A 408 -29.88 24.77 2.07
C ASP A 408 -31.21 25.53 1.83
N LYS A 409 -31.50 26.51 2.70
CA LYS A 409 -32.71 27.34 2.61
C LYS A 409 -32.79 28.19 1.33
N ASN A 410 -31.66 28.36 0.62
CA ASN A 410 -31.52 29.12 -0.61
C ASN A 410 -31.46 28.22 -1.86
N LEU A 411 -31.68 26.91 -1.73
CA LEU A 411 -31.56 25.91 -2.80
C LEU A 411 -30.13 25.73 -3.33
N ASN A 412 -29.11 26.05 -2.54
CA ASN A 412 -27.76 25.57 -2.78
C ASN A 412 -27.67 24.12 -2.35
N TYR A 413 -27.09 23.28 -3.19
CA TYR A 413 -26.92 21.86 -2.89
C TYR A 413 -25.50 21.61 -2.42
N THR A 414 -25.36 21.00 -1.25
CA THR A 414 -24.10 20.49 -0.69
C THR A 414 -24.19 18.97 -0.62
N ARG A 415 -23.09 18.28 -0.84
CA ARG A 415 -23.06 16.82 -0.77
C ARG A 415 -22.45 16.42 0.57
N SER A 416 -23.19 15.63 1.35
CA SER A 416 -22.62 14.92 2.50
C SER A 416 -22.22 13.51 2.09
N THR A 417 -20.99 13.13 2.40
CA THR A 417 -20.37 11.87 2.00
C THR A 417 -19.90 11.10 3.23
N VAL A 418 -20.35 9.86 3.36
CA VAL A 418 -19.93 8.97 4.46
C VAL A 418 -19.28 7.71 3.90
N LEU A 419 -18.01 7.51 4.27
CA LEU A 419 -17.24 6.32 3.93
C LEU A 419 -17.25 5.34 5.10
N PHE A 420 -17.87 4.19 4.89
CA PHE A 420 -17.93 3.09 5.85
C PHE A 420 -16.90 2.03 5.51
N THR A 421 -16.01 1.70 6.45
CA THR A 421 -15.06 0.59 6.30
C THR A 421 -14.73 -0.03 7.66
N SER A 422 -13.75 -0.93 7.72
CA SER A 422 -13.26 -1.49 8.98
C SER A 422 -11.92 -0.86 9.38
N THR A 423 -11.64 -0.76 10.69
CA THR A 423 -10.41 -0.13 11.22
C THR A 423 -9.12 -0.76 10.67
N GLY A 424 -9.15 -2.04 10.25
CA GLY A 424 -8.04 -2.68 9.55
C GLY A 424 -7.56 -1.91 8.31
N MET A 425 -8.46 -1.25 7.57
CA MET A 425 -8.17 -0.43 6.39
C MET A 425 -7.16 0.68 6.68
N ILE A 426 -7.35 1.33 7.83
CA ILE A 426 -6.58 2.49 8.26
C ILE A 426 -5.51 2.13 9.31
N SER A 427 -5.28 0.84 9.56
CA SER A 427 -4.27 0.42 10.53
C SER A 427 -2.86 0.84 10.07
N ARG A 428 -2.01 1.24 11.02
CA ARG A 428 -0.63 1.69 10.75
C ARG A 428 0.16 0.69 9.91
N SER A 429 0.05 -0.61 10.20
CA SER A 429 0.76 -1.68 9.48
C SER A 429 0.33 -1.80 8.03
N VAL A 430 -0.91 -1.43 7.71
CA VAL A 430 -1.46 -1.53 6.36
C VAL A 430 -1.21 -0.24 5.58
N LEU A 431 -1.42 0.93 6.19
CA LEU A 431 -1.17 2.22 5.53
C LEU A 431 0.32 2.51 5.27
N LYS A 432 1.24 1.92 6.05
CA LYS A 432 2.69 2.06 5.80
C LYS A 432 3.24 1.07 4.78
N GLU A 433 2.49 0.01 4.46
CA GLU A 433 2.99 -1.04 3.60
C GLU A 433 2.79 -0.68 2.13
N SER A 434 3.90 -0.42 1.45
CA SER A 434 3.95 -0.05 0.03
C SER A 434 3.44 -1.12 -0.93
N ALA A 435 3.40 -2.38 -0.50
CA ALA A 435 2.85 -3.49 -1.27
C ALA A 435 1.31 -3.45 -1.36
N PHE A 436 0.66 -2.65 -0.52
CA PHE A 436 -0.79 -2.45 -0.54
C PHE A 436 -1.17 -1.05 -1.02
N MET A 437 -2.31 -0.97 -1.70
CA MET A 437 -2.85 0.30 -2.21
C MET A 437 -3.73 1.01 -1.17
N ASN A 438 -3.73 0.58 0.09
CA ASN A 438 -4.57 1.16 1.13
C ASN A 438 -4.28 2.65 1.36
N ARG A 439 -3.00 3.04 1.35
CA ARG A 439 -2.61 4.44 1.52
C ARG A 439 -3.07 5.31 0.35
N ASP A 440 -2.91 4.81 -0.88
CA ASP A 440 -3.32 5.51 -2.09
C ASP A 440 -4.84 5.58 -2.19
N TYR A 441 -5.55 4.50 -1.83
CA TYR A 441 -7.00 4.47 -1.70
C TYR A 441 -7.52 5.48 -0.67
N MET A 442 -6.98 5.49 0.54
CA MET A 442 -7.43 6.44 1.58
C MET A 442 -7.10 7.88 1.19
N GLY A 443 -5.97 8.14 0.54
CA GLY A 443 -5.65 9.45 -0.01
C GLY A 443 -6.67 9.89 -1.07
N ALA A 444 -7.01 9.01 -2.02
CA ALA A 444 -8.02 9.28 -3.04
C ALA A 444 -9.41 9.48 -2.44
N ALA A 445 -9.80 8.67 -1.46
CA ALA A 445 -11.08 8.79 -0.78
C ALA A 445 -11.18 10.12 0.01
N ILE A 446 -10.15 10.49 0.77
CA ILE A 446 -10.12 11.78 1.49
C ILE A 446 -10.23 12.95 0.51
N ASN A 447 -9.50 12.91 -0.61
CA ASN A 447 -9.57 13.94 -1.63
C ASN A 447 -10.94 14.03 -2.31
N TYR A 448 -11.58 12.88 -2.60
CA TYR A 448 -12.93 12.85 -3.17
C TYR A 448 -13.98 13.41 -2.20
N ILE A 449 -13.81 13.09 -0.91
CA ILE A 449 -14.68 13.56 0.16
C ILE A 449 -14.50 15.07 0.36
N SER A 450 -13.27 15.56 0.46
CA SER A 450 -13.01 16.99 0.55
C SER A 450 -13.46 17.67 -0.75
N GLU A 451 -14.53 18.47 -0.72
CA GLU A 451 -15.05 19.22 -1.89
C GLU A 451 -13.99 20.13 -2.58
N TYR A 452 -12.80 20.26 -2.00
CA TYR A 452 -11.60 20.77 -2.65
C TYR A 452 -10.99 19.74 -3.62
N THR A 453 -11.68 19.52 -4.73
CA THR A 453 -11.17 19.32 -6.09
C THR A 453 -12.16 18.45 -6.85
N GLU A 454 -12.54 18.90 -8.04
CA GLU A 454 -12.82 17.95 -9.12
C GLU A 454 -11.57 17.06 -9.26
N GLY A 455 -11.57 15.91 -8.57
CA GLY A 455 -10.75 14.75 -8.88
C GLY A 455 -9.25 14.93 -9.15
N ILE A 456 -8.53 15.86 -8.50
CA ILE A 456 -7.07 15.98 -8.70
C ILE A 456 -6.35 14.91 -7.89
N LEU A 457 -6.40 13.67 -8.36
CA LEU A 457 -5.51 12.60 -7.93
C LEU A 457 -4.35 12.53 -8.92
N ILE A 458 -3.27 13.24 -8.61
CA ILE A 458 -2.01 13.13 -9.38
C ILE A 458 -1.32 11.84 -8.94
N PRO A 459 -1.29 10.79 -9.78
CA PRO A 459 -0.67 9.52 -9.41
C PRO A 459 0.85 9.67 -9.27
N ASP A 460 1.45 8.79 -8.46
CA ASP A 460 2.90 8.69 -8.35
C ASP A 460 3.53 8.40 -9.72
N LYS A 461 4.69 9.02 -9.97
CA LYS A 461 5.54 8.61 -11.10
C LYS A 461 6.49 7.53 -10.60
N GLU A 462 6.08 6.27 -10.77
CA GLU A 462 6.83 5.11 -10.31
C GLU A 462 8.20 5.01 -11.00
N PHE A 463 9.26 4.86 -10.22
CA PHE A 463 10.54 4.35 -10.70
C PHE A 463 10.39 2.84 -10.86
N ALA A 464 10.53 2.35 -12.09
CA ALA A 464 10.34 0.95 -12.46
C ALA A 464 10.87 -0.03 -11.38
N SER A 465 9.96 -0.52 -10.54
CA SER A 465 10.25 -1.54 -9.53
C SER A 465 8.93 -2.18 -9.07
N ALA A 466 8.53 -3.22 -9.82
CA ALA A 466 7.42 -4.07 -9.43
C ALA A 466 7.85 -4.92 -8.22
N THR A 467 7.24 -4.68 -7.07
CA THR A 467 7.26 -5.65 -5.97
C THR A 467 6.13 -6.65 -6.20
N LEU A 468 6.43 -7.94 -6.11
CA LEU A 468 5.44 -8.99 -6.23
C LEU A 468 4.85 -9.30 -4.85
N THR A 469 3.59 -8.93 -4.62
CA THR A 469 2.82 -9.36 -3.44
C THR A 469 2.33 -10.78 -3.67
N ILE A 470 2.88 -11.75 -2.92
CA ILE A 470 2.55 -13.17 -3.07
C ILE A 470 1.26 -13.49 -2.30
N GLN A 471 0.22 -13.94 -2.99
CA GLN A 471 -1.02 -14.41 -2.37
C GLN A 471 -0.86 -15.81 -1.75
N ARG A 472 -1.68 -16.16 -0.75
CA ARG A 472 -1.58 -17.46 -0.04
C ARG A 472 -1.68 -18.68 -0.97
N TYR A 473 -2.50 -18.63 -2.02
CA TYR A 473 -2.58 -19.71 -3.01
C TYR A 473 -1.28 -19.83 -3.83
N GLN A 474 -0.62 -18.72 -4.14
CA GLN A 474 0.65 -18.68 -4.87
C GLN A 474 1.78 -19.26 -4.03
N SER A 475 1.80 -18.98 -2.72
CA SER A 475 2.76 -19.59 -1.79
C SER A 475 2.67 -21.11 -1.75
N ARG A 476 1.46 -21.69 -1.86
CA ARG A 476 1.28 -23.15 -1.96
C ARG A 476 1.87 -23.71 -3.25
N ILE A 477 1.69 -23.04 -4.38
CA ILE A 477 2.28 -23.46 -5.65
C ILE A 477 3.81 -23.45 -5.55
N VAL A 478 4.39 -22.39 -4.99
CA VAL A 478 5.84 -22.27 -4.76
C VAL A 478 6.35 -23.42 -3.88
N LEU A 479 5.66 -23.74 -2.77
CA LEU A 479 6.02 -24.87 -1.91
C LEU A 479 5.98 -26.21 -2.67
N TRP A 480 4.87 -26.50 -3.35
CA TRP A 480 4.69 -27.80 -4.02
C TRP A 480 5.61 -27.97 -5.22
N VAL A 481 5.89 -26.91 -5.98
CA VAL A 481 6.73 -26.98 -7.18
C VAL A 481 8.20 -26.87 -6.85
N ILE A 482 8.61 -25.83 -6.10
CA ILE A 482 10.03 -25.52 -5.88
C ILE A 482 10.62 -26.37 -4.75
N VAL A 483 9.91 -26.52 -3.63
CA VAL A 483 10.43 -27.21 -2.44
C VAL A 483 10.23 -28.72 -2.52
N LEU A 484 9.13 -29.18 -3.12
CA LEU A 484 8.80 -30.62 -3.19
C LEU A 484 8.96 -31.19 -4.60
N GLY A 485 8.46 -30.49 -5.63
CA GLY A 485 8.46 -30.96 -7.02
C GLY A 485 9.86 -31.11 -7.60
N ILE A 486 10.68 -30.07 -7.54
CA ILE A 486 12.06 -30.10 -8.06
C ILE A 486 12.90 -31.16 -7.33
N PRO A 487 12.94 -31.23 -5.98
CA PRO A 487 13.69 -32.29 -5.29
C PRO A 487 13.17 -33.70 -5.57
N ALA A 488 11.85 -33.90 -5.63
CA ALA A 488 11.27 -35.20 -5.98
C ALA A 488 11.66 -35.63 -7.40
N LEU A 489 11.68 -34.69 -8.36
CA LEU A 489 12.10 -34.95 -9.73
C LEU A 489 13.60 -35.29 -9.81
N ILE A 490 14.45 -34.60 -9.03
CA ILE A 490 15.88 -34.93 -8.92
C ILE A 490 16.06 -36.33 -8.31
N ILE A 491 15.31 -36.69 -7.26
CA ILE A 491 15.34 -38.03 -6.64
C ILE A 491 14.89 -39.09 -7.65
N ALA A 492 13.78 -38.85 -8.37
CA ALA A 492 13.28 -39.77 -9.38
C ALA A 492 14.30 -40.00 -10.50
N LEU A 493 14.91 -38.92 -11.02
CA LEU A 493 15.96 -39.01 -12.03
C LEU A 493 17.19 -39.76 -11.49
N SER A 494 17.55 -39.52 -10.23
CA SER A 494 18.66 -40.22 -9.56
C SER A 494 18.40 -41.72 -9.43
N ILE A 495 17.18 -42.10 -9.06
CA ILE A 495 16.75 -43.50 -8.97
C ILE A 495 16.73 -44.15 -10.35
N VAL A 496 16.23 -43.45 -11.38
CA VAL A 496 16.23 -43.96 -12.77
C VAL A 496 17.65 -44.18 -13.26
N VAL A 497 18.56 -43.23 -13.05
CA VAL A 497 19.98 -43.38 -13.41
C VAL A 497 20.63 -44.54 -12.65
N TRP A 498 20.35 -44.68 -11.35
CA TRP A 498 20.85 -45.80 -10.54
C TRP A 498 20.33 -47.15 -11.03
N ALA A 499 19.02 -47.27 -11.32
CA ALA A 499 18.41 -48.48 -11.82
C ALA A 499 18.96 -48.87 -13.20
N ARG A 500 19.14 -47.89 -14.09
CA ARG A 500 19.75 -48.11 -15.41
C ARG A 500 21.21 -48.56 -15.32
N ARG A 501 21.96 -48.06 -14.32
CA ARG A 501 23.33 -48.49 -14.01
C ARG A 501 23.42 -49.86 -13.35
N ARG A 502 22.33 -50.38 -12.76
CA ARG A 502 22.29 -51.71 -12.15
C ARG A 502 22.00 -52.82 -13.18
N HIS A 503 21.41 -52.47 -14.31
CA HIS A 503 21.10 -53.37 -15.43
C HIS A 503 22.08 -53.27 -16.62
N LEU A 504 23.08 -52.39 -16.54
CA LEU A 504 24.27 -52.33 -17.40
C LEU A 504 25.46 -52.88 -16.63
#